data_AF-A0A935JGC8-F1
#
_entry.id   AF-A0A935JGC8-F1
#
_cell.length_a   1.000
_cell.length_b   1.000
_cell.length_c   1.000
_cell.angle_alpha   90.00
_cell.angle_beta   90.00
_cell.angle_gamma   90.00
#
_symmetry.space_group_name_H-M   'P 1'
#
loop_
_entity.id
_entity.type
_entity.pdbx_description
1 polymer ?
#
loop_
_entity_poly.entity_id
_entity_poly.type
_entity_poly.pdbx_seq_one_letter_code
_entity_poly.pdbx_strand_id
1 'polypeptide(L)'
;MILASQDLPIPIRSIIISDIGPRIPIDAILRFKHYVGEDPKFTDIDQLENYIRVISAPFGKLSKNQWRHLTLYSACKYSEGVYGFRYDPRIAINFHESIEHDIDLWPFWDQLTIPTLVLHGEKSDVLLPQIAEEMKIRGPKASIIKISNVGHAPLLVNEEQISHVKEFLLKQIQLHKNTK
;
A
#
# COMPACT_ATOMS: atom_id res chain seq x y z
N MET A 1 -0.44 -3.94 11.14
CA MET A 1 -1.13 -5.01 11.88
C MET A 1 -0.31 -5.43 13.09
N ILE A 2 0.90 -5.97 12.90
CA ILE A 2 1.79 -6.43 13.99
C ILE A 2 2.01 -5.35 15.07
N LEU A 3 2.49 -4.15 14.71
CA LEU A 3 2.71 -3.07 15.68
C LEU A 3 1.42 -2.67 16.41
N ALA A 4 0.30 -2.64 15.68
CA ALA A 4 -0.98 -2.19 16.22
C ALA A 4 -1.66 -3.23 17.13
N SER A 5 -1.19 -4.48 17.12
CA SER A 5 -1.65 -5.53 18.03
C SER A 5 -0.81 -5.60 19.31
N GLN A 6 0.21 -4.76 19.45
CA GLN A 6 1.03 -4.69 20.66
C GLN A 6 0.44 -3.70 21.68
N ASP A 7 0.85 -3.85 22.94
CA ASP A 7 0.60 -2.83 23.96
C ASP A 7 1.57 -1.66 23.76
N LEU A 8 1.07 -0.54 23.25
CA LEU A 8 1.87 0.62 22.89
C LEU A 8 1.75 1.72 23.96
N PRO A 9 2.85 2.43 24.30
CA PRO A 9 2.80 3.56 25.23
C PRO A 9 1.84 4.68 24.80
N ILE A 10 1.61 4.81 23.50
CA ILE A 10 0.64 5.75 22.91
C ILE A 10 -0.33 4.93 22.06
N PRO A 11 -1.64 4.92 22.38
CA PRO A 11 -2.60 4.10 21.66
C PRO A 11 -2.86 4.65 20.26
N ILE A 12 -2.93 3.74 19.29
CA ILE A 12 -3.37 4.05 17.94
C ILE A 12 -4.90 4.21 17.96
N ARG A 13 -5.39 5.39 17.57
CA ARG A 13 -6.84 5.70 17.62
C ARG A 13 -7.62 5.18 16.43
N SER A 14 -6.98 5.11 15.26
CA SER A 14 -7.58 4.59 14.05
C SER A 14 -6.48 4.14 13.08
N ILE A 15 -6.81 3.18 12.23
CA ILE A 15 -5.90 2.64 11.21
C ILE A 15 -6.54 2.87 9.84
N ILE A 16 -5.74 3.32 8.89
CA ILE A 16 -6.09 3.34 7.47
C ILE A 16 -5.09 2.45 6.75
N ILE A 17 -5.61 1.51 5.97
CA ILE A 17 -4.82 0.54 5.21
C ILE A 17 -5.10 0.76 3.73
N SER A 18 -4.04 0.96 2.93
CA SER A 18 -4.15 0.99 1.48
C SER A 18 -3.77 -0.38 0.91
N ASP A 19 -4.79 -1.14 0.53
CA ASP A 19 -4.72 -2.33 -0.32
C ASP A 19 -3.72 -3.41 0.12
N ILE A 20 -3.69 -3.70 1.42
CA ILE A 20 -2.93 -4.81 1.98
C ILE A 20 -3.78 -5.51 3.04
N GLY A 21 -3.73 -6.85 3.06
CA GLY A 21 -4.54 -7.68 3.93
C GLY A 21 -3.72 -8.47 4.94
N PRO A 22 -4.40 -9.14 5.88
CA PRO A 22 -3.79 -10.07 6.81
C PRO A 22 -3.44 -11.41 6.16
N ARG A 23 -3.75 -11.59 4.89
CA ARG A 23 -3.17 -12.64 4.05
C ARG A 23 -2.62 -11.99 2.80
N ILE A 24 -1.38 -12.33 2.44
CA ILE A 24 -0.73 -11.85 1.22
C ILE A 24 -0.45 -13.07 0.33
N PRO A 25 -1.06 -13.18 -0.86
CA PRO A 25 -0.83 -14.29 -1.77
C PRO A 25 0.65 -14.39 -2.19
N ILE A 26 1.16 -15.61 -2.28
CA ILE A 26 2.52 -15.87 -2.77
C ILE A 26 2.75 -15.29 -4.18
N ASP A 27 1.75 -15.35 -5.05
CA ASP A 27 1.85 -14.85 -6.42
C ASP A 27 2.16 -13.34 -6.48
N ALA A 28 1.59 -12.55 -5.56
CA ALA A 28 1.90 -11.13 -5.44
C ALA A 28 3.35 -10.90 -5.02
N ILE A 29 3.84 -11.70 -4.07
CA ILE A 29 5.21 -11.63 -3.59
C ILE A 29 6.19 -11.99 -4.71
N LEU A 30 5.91 -13.07 -5.45
CA LEU A 30 6.70 -13.50 -6.61
C LEU A 30 6.72 -12.44 -7.71
N ARG A 31 5.60 -11.76 -7.97
CA ARG A 31 5.56 -10.62 -8.90
C ARG A 31 6.51 -9.50 -8.48
N PHE A 32 6.57 -9.17 -7.18
CA PHE A 32 7.47 -8.13 -6.67
C PHE A 32 8.94 -8.49 -6.84
N LYS A 33 9.29 -9.78 -6.75
CA LYS A 33 10.67 -10.26 -7.00
C LYS A 33 11.20 -9.92 -8.39
N HIS A 34 10.32 -9.73 -9.38
CA HIS A 34 10.75 -9.44 -10.76
C HIS A 34 11.28 -8.03 -10.98
N TYR A 35 11.06 -7.09 -10.05
CA TYR A 35 11.49 -5.70 -10.26
C TYR A 35 12.08 -5.04 -9.01
N VAL A 36 11.81 -5.56 -7.80
CA VAL A 36 12.46 -5.06 -6.58
C VAL A 36 13.91 -5.54 -6.56
N GLY A 37 14.85 -4.61 -6.50
CA GLY A 37 16.29 -4.92 -6.44
C GLY A 37 17.03 -4.92 -7.79
N GLU A 38 16.31 -4.95 -8.92
CA GLU A 38 16.90 -4.90 -10.27
C GLU A 38 17.70 -3.61 -10.53
N ASP A 39 17.39 -2.54 -9.81
CA ASP A 39 18.09 -1.23 -9.85
C ASP A 39 18.44 -0.72 -11.25
N PRO A 40 17.46 -0.68 -12.19
CA PRO A 40 17.72 -0.22 -13.56
C PRO A 40 18.18 1.24 -13.56
N LYS A 41 19.08 1.54 -14.49
CA LYS A 41 19.69 2.87 -14.66
C LYS A 41 19.18 3.54 -15.92
N PHE A 42 18.91 4.83 -15.82
CA PHE A 42 18.31 5.63 -16.88
C PHE A 42 19.16 6.86 -17.17
N THR A 43 19.19 7.28 -18.44
CA THR A 43 20.01 8.43 -18.85
C THR A 43 19.35 9.78 -18.56
N ASP A 44 18.02 9.79 -18.41
CA ASP A 44 17.24 10.95 -18.04
C ASP A 44 16.01 10.58 -17.20
N ILE A 45 15.36 11.60 -16.66
CA ILE A 45 14.19 11.47 -15.79
C ILE A 45 12.93 11.00 -16.55
N ASP A 46 12.85 11.24 -17.86
CA ASP A 46 11.68 10.89 -18.68
C ASP A 46 11.70 9.39 -19.03
N GLN A 47 12.89 8.81 -19.22
CA GLN A 47 13.09 7.36 -19.32
C GLN A 47 12.66 6.65 -18.03
N LEU A 48 13.06 7.19 -16.87
CA LEU A 48 12.61 6.68 -15.58
C LEU A 48 11.09 6.81 -15.42
N GLU A 49 10.49 7.94 -15.83
CA GLU A 49 9.03 8.11 -15.79
C GLU A 49 8.30 7.08 -16.65
N ASN A 50 8.80 6.80 -17.86
CA ASN A 50 8.24 5.78 -18.74
C ASN A 50 8.29 4.39 -18.09
N TYR A 51 9.41 4.04 -17.45
CA TYR A 51 9.53 2.79 -16.73
C TYR A 51 8.57 2.72 -15.53
N ILE A 52 8.49 3.78 -14.72
CA ILE A 52 7.55 3.88 -13.59
C ILE A 52 6.11 3.67 -14.06
N ARG A 53 5.69 4.31 -15.16
CA ARG A 53 4.33 4.16 -15.72
C ARG A 53 3.98 2.70 -16.05
N VAL A 54 4.96 1.91 -16.50
CA VAL A 54 4.78 0.48 -16.80
C VAL A 54 4.60 -0.31 -15.50
N ILE A 55 5.56 -0.23 -14.58
CA ILE A 55 5.53 -1.05 -13.35
C ILE A 55 4.42 -0.63 -12.37
N SER A 56 3.98 0.63 -12.46
CA SER A 56 2.95 1.23 -11.61
C SER A 56 1.59 1.36 -12.32
N ALA A 57 1.42 0.76 -13.50
CA ALA A 57 0.13 0.73 -14.20
C ALA A 57 -1.07 0.30 -13.33
N PRO A 58 -0.92 -0.61 -12.34
CA PRO A 58 -2.02 -0.98 -11.44
C PRO A 58 -2.57 0.17 -10.59
N PHE A 59 -1.85 1.28 -10.40
CA PHE A 59 -2.36 2.45 -9.64
C PHE A 59 -3.55 3.15 -10.31
N GLY A 60 -3.91 2.74 -11.53
CA GLY A 60 -5.03 3.26 -12.28
C GLY A 60 -4.68 4.56 -13.01
N LYS A 61 -5.71 5.36 -13.32
CA LYS A 61 -5.54 6.57 -14.13
C LYS A 61 -4.98 7.72 -13.29
N LEU A 62 -3.72 8.07 -13.54
CA LEU A 62 -3.10 9.29 -13.01
C LEU A 62 -2.93 10.34 -14.11
N SER A 63 -3.06 11.61 -13.73
CA SER A 63 -2.74 12.76 -14.58
C SER A 63 -1.24 12.82 -14.89
N LYS A 64 -0.85 13.58 -15.92
CA LYS A 64 0.57 13.82 -16.25
C LYS A 64 1.34 14.38 -15.05
N ASN A 65 0.74 15.31 -14.30
CA ASN A 65 1.38 15.93 -13.13
C ASN A 65 1.55 14.94 -11.98
N GLN A 66 0.59 14.06 -11.74
CA GLN A 66 0.71 13.02 -10.71
C GLN A 66 1.79 11.99 -11.06
N TRP A 67 1.87 11.56 -12.33
CA TRP A 67 2.97 10.70 -12.79
C TRP A 67 4.33 11.38 -12.64
N ARG A 68 4.41 12.67 -13.00
CA ARG A 68 5.64 13.43 -12.84
C ARG A 68 6.04 13.55 -11.37
N HIS A 69 5.08 13.85 -10.51
CA HIS A 69 5.29 13.91 -9.06
C HIS A 69 5.81 12.57 -8.52
N LEU A 70 5.13 11.46 -8.82
CA LEU A 70 5.56 10.12 -8.42
C LEU A 70 6.99 9.82 -8.87
N THR A 71 7.34 10.19 -10.10
CA THR A 71 8.68 9.99 -10.66
C THR A 71 9.72 10.80 -9.90
N LEU A 72 9.51 12.10 -9.72
CA LEU A 72 10.49 12.98 -9.07
C LEU A 72 10.82 12.55 -7.65
N TYR A 73 9.82 12.07 -6.89
CA TYR A 73 10.02 11.61 -5.51
C TYR A 73 10.50 10.15 -5.42
N SER A 74 10.27 9.34 -6.45
CA SER A 74 10.85 8.00 -6.58
C SER A 74 12.28 8.02 -7.12
N ALA A 75 12.72 9.11 -7.76
CA ALA A 75 14.00 9.19 -8.44
C ALA A 75 15.16 9.54 -7.50
N CYS A 76 16.29 8.89 -7.72
CA CYS A 76 17.61 9.27 -7.23
C CYS A 76 18.49 9.61 -8.45
N LYS A 77 19.28 10.69 -8.35
CA LYS A 77 20.31 11.02 -9.32
C LYS A 77 21.65 10.53 -8.79
N TYR A 78 22.23 9.55 -9.48
CA TYR A 78 23.55 9.01 -9.18
C TYR A 78 24.66 9.92 -9.74
N SER A 79 25.92 9.51 -9.55
CA SER A 79 27.06 10.12 -10.22
C SER A 79 26.89 10.08 -11.74
N GLU A 80 27.54 11.03 -12.44
CA GLU A 80 27.53 11.13 -13.91
C GLU A 80 26.16 11.42 -14.55
N GLY A 81 25.16 11.83 -13.76
CA GLY A 81 23.87 12.24 -14.28
C GLY A 81 22.90 11.10 -14.57
N VAL A 82 23.26 9.87 -14.20
CA VAL A 82 22.42 8.68 -14.31
C VAL A 82 21.30 8.74 -13.27
N TYR A 83 20.09 8.36 -13.66
CA TYR A 83 18.92 8.27 -12.80
C TYR A 83 18.63 6.80 -12.44
N GLY A 84 18.07 6.60 -11.26
CA GLY A 84 17.43 5.34 -10.87
C GLY A 84 16.50 5.56 -9.69
N PHE A 85 16.18 4.51 -8.96
CA PHE A 85 15.24 4.60 -7.85
C PHE A 85 15.90 5.07 -6.55
N ARG A 86 15.14 5.81 -5.74
CA ARG A 86 15.50 6.27 -4.41
C ARG A 86 15.21 5.20 -3.35
N TYR A 87 15.88 4.07 -3.47
CA TYR A 87 15.94 3.05 -2.42
C TYR A 87 17.25 2.26 -2.54
N ASP A 88 17.65 1.60 -1.46
CA ASP A 88 18.80 0.67 -1.48
C ASP A 88 18.36 -0.66 -2.09
N PRO A 89 18.91 -1.11 -3.24
CA PRO A 89 18.50 -2.35 -3.88
C PRO A 89 18.70 -3.59 -3.02
N ARG A 90 19.55 -3.52 -1.99
CA ARG A 90 19.75 -4.60 -1.02
C ARG A 90 18.50 -4.91 -0.18
N ILE A 91 17.45 -4.08 -0.24
CA ILE A 91 16.14 -4.44 0.30
C ILE A 91 15.59 -5.74 -0.32
N ALA A 92 16.03 -6.09 -1.53
CA ALA A 92 15.66 -7.33 -2.22
C ALA A 92 16.31 -8.59 -1.62
N ILE A 93 17.33 -8.48 -0.76
CA ILE A 93 18.01 -9.65 -0.17
C ILE A 93 17.01 -10.60 0.51
N ASN A 94 16.04 -10.05 1.24
CA ASN A 94 15.01 -10.84 1.93
C ASN A 94 13.97 -11.45 0.97
N PHE A 95 13.87 -10.95 -0.26
CA PHE A 95 13.04 -11.58 -1.30
C PHE A 95 13.73 -12.81 -1.92
N HIS A 96 15.05 -12.89 -1.87
CA HIS A 96 15.79 -14.07 -2.34
C HIS A 96 15.76 -15.23 -1.35
N GLU A 97 15.42 -14.98 -0.09
CA GLU A 97 15.05 -16.02 0.86
C GLU A 97 13.74 -16.70 0.41
N SER A 98 13.62 -18.00 0.65
CA SER A 98 12.57 -18.88 0.13
C SER A 98 11.22 -18.63 0.81
N ILE A 99 10.57 -17.51 0.46
CA ILE A 99 9.13 -17.36 0.67
C ILE A 99 8.44 -18.33 -0.28
N GLU A 100 7.92 -19.41 0.28
CA GLU A 100 7.28 -20.51 -0.46
C GLU A 100 5.76 -20.55 -0.27
N HIS A 101 5.22 -19.71 0.62
CA HIS A 101 3.84 -19.75 1.06
C HIS A 101 3.29 -18.33 1.21
N ASP A 102 1.96 -18.22 1.22
CA ASP A 102 1.27 -16.97 1.56
C ASP A 102 1.73 -16.46 2.94
N ILE A 103 1.85 -15.15 3.07
CA ILE A 103 2.09 -14.54 4.39
C ILE A 103 0.76 -14.52 5.13
N ASP A 104 0.72 -15.13 6.32
CA ASP A 104 -0.44 -15.12 7.21
C ASP A 104 -0.20 -14.23 8.44
N LEU A 105 -0.98 -13.16 8.52
CA LEU A 105 -1.03 -12.18 9.60
C LEU A 105 -2.42 -12.14 10.26
N TRP A 106 -3.30 -13.09 9.96
CA TRP A 106 -4.61 -13.19 10.62
C TRP A 106 -4.51 -13.22 12.16
N PRO A 107 -3.54 -13.91 12.79
CA PRO A 107 -3.39 -13.88 14.24
C PRO A 107 -3.21 -12.47 14.80
N PHE A 108 -2.57 -11.56 14.07
CA PHE A 108 -2.41 -10.16 14.47
C PHE A 108 -3.66 -9.34 14.17
N TRP A 109 -4.32 -9.59 13.04
CA TRP A 109 -5.56 -8.92 12.67
C TRP A 109 -6.68 -9.18 13.68
N ASP A 110 -6.84 -10.43 14.10
CA ASP A 110 -7.91 -10.85 15.01
C ASP A 110 -7.75 -10.26 16.43
N GLN A 111 -6.56 -9.78 16.78
CA GLN A 111 -6.30 -9.07 18.04
C GLN A 111 -6.70 -7.59 17.98
N LEU A 112 -6.87 -7.01 16.79
CA LEU A 112 -7.14 -5.58 16.66
C LEU A 112 -8.58 -5.27 17.05
N THR A 113 -8.75 -4.24 17.88
CA THR A 113 -10.04 -3.64 18.25
C THR A 113 -10.17 -2.20 17.76
N ILE A 114 -9.16 -1.71 17.04
CA ILE A 114 -9.02 -0.30 16.64
C ILE A 114 -9.89 -0.03 15.40
N PRO A 115 -10.66 1.08 15.35
CA PRO A 115 -11.40 1.47 14.15
C PRO A 115 -10.51 1.50 12.92
N THR A 116 -10.87 0.70 11.91
CA THR A 116 -10.03 0.48 10.74
C THR A 116 -10.79 0.75 9.44
N LEU A 117 -10.20 1.57 8.58
CA LEU A 117 -10.59 1.77 7.19
C LEU A 117 -9.62 1.03 6.27
N VAL A 118 -10.14 0.34 5.27
CA VAL A 118 -9.35 -0.32 4.23
C VAL A 118 -9.80 0.21 2.88
N LEU A 119 -8.86 0.75 2.11
CA LEU A 119 -9.06 1.08 0.70
C LEU A 119 -8.62 -0.13 -0.12
N HIS A 120 -9.55 -0.75 -0.84
CA HIS A 120 -9.32 -1.96 -1.60
C HIS A 120 -9.41 -1.63 -3.10
N GLY A 121 -8.33 -1.82 -3.84
CA GLY A 121 -8.34 -1.70 -5.29
C GLY A 121 -9.19 -2.83 -5.91
N GLU A 122 -10.18 -2.47 -6.72
CA GLU A 122 -11.06 -3.44 -7.39
C GLU A 122 -10.30 -4.54 -8.17
N LYS A 123 -9.12 -4.21 -8.70
CA LYS A 123 -8.26 -5.09 -9.50
C LYS A 123 -7.04 -5.56 -8.71
N SER A 124 -7.09 -5.51 -7.38
CA SER A 124 -5.94 -5.88 -6.55
C SER A 124 -5.62 -7.36 -6.69
N ASP A 125 -4.35 -7.65 -6.91
CA ASP A 125 -3.75 -8.98 -6.84
C ASP A 125 -3.05 -9.24 -5.50
N VAL A 126 -3.02 -8.23 -4.61
CA VAL A 126 -2.40 -8.30 -3.28
C VAL A 126 -3.46 -8.49 -2.19
N LEU A 127 -4.46 -7.62 -2.15
CA LEU A 127 -5.63 -7.78 -1.28
C LEU A 127 -6.76 -8.37 -2.10
N LEU A 128 -6.88 -9.70 -2.11
CA LEU A 128 -7.93 -10.35 -2.89
C LEU A 128 -9.33 -10.04 -2.34
N PRO A 129 -10.37 -10.00 -3.18
CA PRO A 129 -11.74 -9.69 -2.76
C PRO A 129 -12.24 -10.53 -1.59
N GLN A 130 -11.96 -11.84 -1.60
CA GLN A 130 -12.33 -12.76 -0.53
C GLN A 130 -11.66 -12.43 0.82
N ILE A 131 -10.38 -12.01 0.79
CA ILE A 131 -9.64 -11.59 1.99
C ILE A 131 -10.25 -10.29 2.53
N ALA A 132 -10.61 -9.35 1.65
CA ALA A 132 -11.27 -8.11 2.02
C ALA A 132 -12.66 -8.36 2.66
N GLU A 133 -13.43 -9.32 2.17
CA GLU A 133 -14.71 -9.71 2.80
C GLU A 133 -14.51 -10.33 4.20
N GLU A 134 -13.50 -11.19 4.38
CA GLU A 134 -13.16 -11.72 5.71
C GLU A 134 -12.77 -10.61 6.70
N MET A 135 -12.03 -9.59 6.24
CA MET A 135 -11.63 -8.45 7.07
C MET A 135 -12.83 -7.63 7.59
N LYS A 136 -14.01 -7.69 6.96
CA LYS A 136 -15.24 -7.05 7.46
C LYS A 136 -15.83 -7.75 8.67
N ILE A 137 -15.60 -9.05 8.81
CA ILE A 137 -16.23 -9.87 9.86
C ILE A 137 -15.27 -10.28 10.97
N ARG A 138 -13.96 -10.28 10.69
CA ARG A 138 -12.88 -10.64 11.62
C ARG A 138 -12.18 -9.42 12.22
N GLY A 139 -11.51 -9.63 13.35
CA GLY A 139 -10.72 -8.61 14.04
C GLY A 139 -11.48 -7.29 14.26
N PRO A 140 -10.97 -6.14 13.78
CA PRO A 140 -11.56 -4.83 13.99
C PRO A 140 -12.81 -4.59 13.13
N LYS A 141 -13.24 -5.57 12.32
CA LYS A 141 -14.42 -5.49 11.43
C LYS A 141 -14.34 -4.25 10.55
N ALA A 142 -13.33 -4.23 9.69
CA ALA A 142 -12.94 -3.03 8.97
C ALA A 142 -14.05 -2.50 8.06
N SER A 143 -14.14 -1.17 7.98
CA SER A 143 -14.89 -0.52 6.90
C SER A 143 -14.06 -0.63 5.63
N ILE A 144 -14.59 -1.27 4.58
CA ILE A 144 -13.88 -1.49 3.33
C ILE A 144 -14.51 -0.64 2.23
N ILE A 145 -13.70 0.17 1.57
CA ILE A 145 -14.10 0.97 0.41
C ILE A 145 -13.37 0.43 -0.81
N LYS A 146 -14.14 -0.05 -1.79
CA LYS A 146 -13.61 -0.54 -3.05
C LYS A 146 -13.38 0.64 -3.99
N ILE A 147 -12.17 0.75 -4.54
CA ILE A 147 -11.77 1.79 -5.48
C ILE A 147 -11.76 1.20 -6.90
N SER A 148 -12.67 1.70 -7.74
CA SER A 148 -12.87 1.21 -9.11
C SER A 148 -11.64 1.42 -9.99
N ASN A 149 -11.37 0.46 -10.88
CA ASN A 149 -10.27 0.54 -11.87
C ASN A 149 -8.84 0.69 -11.29
N VAL A 150 -8.64 0.39 -10.00
CA VAL A 150 -7.35 0.44 -9.32
C VAL A 150 -6.99 -0.97 -8.83
N GLY A 151 -5.75 -1.37 -9.02
CA GLY A 151 -5.15 -2.58 -8.42
C GLY A 151 -4.31 -2.24 -7.19
N HIS A 152 -3.24 -2.98 -6.94
CA HIS A 152 -2.31 -2.64 -5.86
C HIS A 152 -1.41 -1.45 -6.23
N ALA A 153 -1.61 -0.26 -5.67
CA ALA A 153 -2.56 0.16 -4.64
C ALA A 153 -3.22 1.52 -4.96
N PRO A 154 -4.36 1.85 -4.34
CA PRO A 154 -4.84 3.24 -4.23
C PRO A 154 -3.74 4.14 -3.66
N LEU A 155 -3.35 5.16 -4.43
CA LEU A 155 -2.21 6.04 -4.10
C LEU A 155 -2.56 7.22 -3.19
N LEU A 156 -3.85 7.48 -2.93
CA LEU A 156 -4.32 8.65 -2.18
C LEU A 156 -3.96 9.99 -2.85
N VAL A 157 -3.97 10.03 -4.19
CA VAL A 157 -3.58 11.23 -4.97
C VAL A 157 -4.75 11.92 -5.66
N ASN A 158 -5.95 11.32 -5.64
CA ASN A 158 -7.17 11.91 -6.19
C ASN A 158 -8.14 12.29 -5.06
N GLU A 159 -9.04 13.22 -5.35
CA GLU A 159 -9.94 13.81 -4.35
C GLU A 159 -10.90 12.77 -3.75
N GLU A 160 -11.36 11.80 -4.53
CA GLU A 160 -12.24 10.71 -4.09
C GLU A 160 -11.56 9.82 -3.03
N GLN A 161 -10.35 9.35 -3.30
CA GLN A 161 -9.60 8.54 -2.34
C GLN A 161 -9.29 9.33 -1.06
N ILE A 162 -8.94 10.61 -1.20
CA ILE A 162 -8.64 11.50 -0.07
C ILE A 162 -9.91 11.78 0.75
N SER A 163 -11.07 11.97 0.12
CA SER A 163 -12.32 12.27 0.83
C SER A 163 -12.74 11.12 1.73
N HIS A 164 -12.62 9.87 1.26
CA HIS A 164 -12.88 8.68 2.06
C HIS A 164 -12.05 8.62 3.34
N VAL A 165 -10.75 8.88 3.24
CA VAL A 165 -9.85 8.92 4.41
C VAL A 165 -10.21 10.07 5.34
N LYS A 166 -10.45 11.26 4.78
CA LYS A 166 -10.82 12.47 5.54
C LYS A 166 -12.11 12.27 6.31
N GLU A 167 -13.17 11.76 5.67
CA GLU A 167 -14.47 11.50 6.28
C GLU A 167 -14.37 10.49 7.42
N PHE A 168 -13.63 9.41 7.20
CA PHE A 168 -13.38 8.41 8.24
C PHE A 168 -12.69 9.04 9.45
N LEU A 169 -11.59 9.78 9.24
CA LEU A 169 -10.86 10.44 10.32
C LEU A 169 -11.72 11.45 11.09
N LEU A 170 -12.48 12.29 10.39
CA LEU A 170 -13.38 13.27 11.01
C LEU A 170 -14.45 12.57 11.86
N LYS A 171 -15.02 11.46 11.37
CA LYS A 171 -15.96 10.64 12.12
C LYS A 171 -15.33 10.08 13.40
N GLN A 172 -14.12 9.53 13.34
CA GLN A 172 -13.44 9.01 14.53
C GLN A 172 -13.13 10.10 15.55
N ILE A 173 -12.72 11.29 15.10
CA ILE A 173 -12.48 12.43 15.99
C ILE A 173 -13.76 12.83 16.73
N GLN A 174 -14.90 12.87 16.03
CA GLN A 174 -16.19 13.20 16.65
C GLN A 174 -16.62 12.14 17.67
N LEU A 175 -16.49 10.85 17.34
CA LEU A 175 -16.82 9.76 18.26
C LEU A 175 -15.97 9.82 19.53
N HIS A 176 -14.68 10.09 19.40
CA HIS A 176 -13.76 10.22 20.54
C HIS A 176 -14.06 11.42 21.44
N LYS A 177 -14.60 12.51 20.88
CA LYS A 177 -15.05 13.67 21.68
C LYS A 177 -16.32 13.37 22.47
N ASN A 178 -17.19 12.51 21.95
CA ASN A 178 -18.48 12.18 22.58
C ASN A 178 -18.34 11.12 23.70
N THR A 179 -17.22 10.41 23.78
CA THR A 179 -16.94 9.38 24.78
C THR A 179 -16.06 9.86 25.94
N LYS A 180 -15.71 11.15 25.96
CA LYS A 180 -14.99 11.84 27.04
C LYS A 180 -15.86 12.92 27.66
#